data_AF-A0A2V9N6S6-F1
#
_entry.id   AF-A0A2V9N6S6-F1
#
_cell.length_a   1.000
_cell.length_b   1.000
_cell.length_c   1.000
_cell.angle_alpha   90.00
_cell.angle_beta   90.00
_cell.angle_gamma   90.00
#
_symmetry.space_group_name_H-M   'P 1'
#
loop_
_entity.id
_entity.type
_entity.pdbx_description
1 polymer ?
#
loop_
_entity_poly.entity_id
_entity_poly.type
_entity_poly.pdbx_seq_one_letter_code
_entity_poly.pdbx_strand_id
1 'polypeptide(L)'
;TQAPSPEPMVWLDSNENPAGPPASAIKAIIDGVSATARYHFDEFEGFSQAIAKSENVKPEQVLFGVGSTEVIDAAICAFTSASAPLITAAPSYDIVIELARSLRRKVVQTPLTAAWAYDVRQLAAQAANAGGGLIYLCNPNNPTSSLTPTKDIDWLVANLPPHTILLVDEAYIHFADPTQAESAIKHVRDGKDVIVTRTFSKIYGMAGARAGFGCARPELIQAMNPFATRWCRREGPTSRAYEASCATGYGKRKLTTLSHRRISS
;
A
#
# COMPACT_ATOMS: atom_id res chain seq x y z
N THR A 1 30.12 30.04 -30.05
CA THR A 1 28.80 29.36 -30.11
C THR A 1 28.56 28.74 -28.76
N GLN A 2 27.54 29.20 -28.03
CA GLN A 2 27.19 28.61 -26.73
C GLN A 2 26.63 27.22 -27.03
N ALA A 3 27.21 26.17 -26.47
CA ALA A 3 26.64 24.83 -26.58
C ALA A 3 25.19 24.89 -26.06
N PRO A 4 24.23 24.24 -26.73
CA PRO A 4 22.87 24.18 -26.21
C PRO A 4 22.93 23.63 -24.78
N SER A 5 22.24 24.31 -23.85
CA SER A 5 22.03 23.79 -22.51
C SER A 5 21.45 22.37 -22.62
N PRO A 6 21.91 21.40 -21.82
CA PRO A 6 21.35 20.05 -21.90
C PRO A 6 19.83 20.14 -21.73
N GLU A 7 19.10 19.50 -22.66
CA GLU A 7 17.65 19.35 -22.58
C GLU A 7 17.25 18.91 -21.16
N PRO A 8 16.20 19.50 -20.56
CA PRO A 8 15.79 19.12 -19.21
C PRO A 8 15.50 17.62 -19.15
N MET A 9 16.11 16.95 -18.17
CA MET A 9 15.97 15.51 -17.98
C MET A 9 14.53 15.12 -17.69
N VAL A 10 13.99 14.14 -18.41
CA VAL A 10 12.65 13.58 -18.17
C VAL A 10 12.77 12.36 -17.26
N TRP A 11 12.10 12.38 -16.10
CA TRP A 11 12.13 11.30 -15.11
C TRP A 11 10.95 10.33 -15.31
N LEU A 12 11.24 9.09 -15.69
CA LEU A 12 10.25 8.00 -15.93
C LEU A 12 10.72 6.65 -15.36
N ASP A 13 11.58 6.67 -14.34
CA ASP A 13 12.28 5.50 -13.80
C ASP A 13 11.70 5.00 -12.45
N SER A 14 10.90 5.82 -11.76
CA SER A 14 10.50 5.58 -10.35
C SER A 14 8.98 5.50 -10.12
N ASN A 15 8.19 5.42 -11.19
CA ASN A 15 6.72 5.45 -11.15
C ASN A 15 6.17 6.62 -10.32
N GLU A 16 6.81 7.79 -10.42
CA GLU A 16 6.34 9.04 -9.81
C GLU A 16 5.26 9.67 -10.66
N ASN A 17 4.34 10.41 -10.03
CA ASN A 17 3.27 11.06 -10.77
C ASN A 17 3.71 12.48 -11.18
N PRO A 18 3.88 12.75 -12.48
CA PRO A 18 4.37 14.04 -12.96
C PRO A 18 3.39 15.19 -12.72
N ALA A 19 2.12 14.89 -12.41
CA ALA A 19 1.12 15.92 -12.08
C ALA A 19 1.31 16.54 -10.68
N GLY A 20 2.12 15.90 -9.82
CA GLY A 20 2.34 16.34 -8.45
C GLY A 20 1.11 16.24 -7.53
N PRO A 21 1.23 16.74 -6.29
CA PRO A 21 0.14 16.73 -5.31
C PRO A 21 -1.05 17.61 -5.69
N PRO A 22 -2.27 17.31 -5.21
CA PRO A 22 -3.39 18.23 -5.33
C PRO A 22 -3.11 19.55 -4.60
N ALA A 23 -3.64 20.67 -5.10
CA ALA A 23 -3.42 21.99 -4.51
C ALA A 23 -3.80 22.08 -3.02
N SER A 24 -4.84 21.34 -2.62
CA SER A 24 -5.23 21.23 -1.20
C SER A 24 -4.13 20.61 -0.34
N ALA A 25 -3.44 19.57 -0.83
CA ALA A 25 -2.32 18.94 -0.13
C ALA A 25 -1.08 19.85 -0.08
N ILE A 26 -0.80 20.59 -1.15
CA ILE A 26 0.30 21.57 -1.18
C ILE A 26 0.07 22.64 -0.10
N LYS A 27 -1.13 23.23 -0.07
CA LYS A 27 -1.48 24.25 0.92
C LYS A 27 -1.34 23.71 2.35
N ALA A 28 -1.89 22.52 2.57
CA ALA A 28 -1.81 21.77 3.81
C ALA A 28 -0.37 21.60 4.32
N ILE A 29 0.55 21.19 3.43
CA ILE A 29 1.97 21.04 3.75
C ILE A 29 2.56 22.40 4.13
N ILE A 30 2.34 23.44 3.32
CA ILE A 30 2.86 24.79 3.56
C ILE A 30 2.40 25.34 4.92
N ASP A 31 1.10 25.21 5.22
CA ASP A 31 0.53 25.66 6.49
C ASP A 31 1.18 24.92 7.69
N GLY A 32 1.55 23.64 7.51
CA GLY A 32 2.13 22.80 8.54
C GLY A 32 3.63 22.98 8.78
N VAL A 33 4.39 23.59 7.85
CA VAL A 33 5.86 23.69 7.93
C VAL A 33 6.34 24.28 9.26
N SER A 34 5.67 25.34 9.73
CA SER A 34 6.04 26.03 10.97
C SER A 34 5.88 25.16 12.23
N ALA A 35 5.07 24.11 12.17
CA ALA A 35 4.82 23.21 13.29
C ALA A 35 5.91 22.12 13.44
N THR A 36 6.73 21.86 12.42
CA THR A 36 7.66 20.70 12.34
C THR A 36 8.73 20.62 13.43
N ALA A 37 8.94 21.68 14.23
CA ALA A 37 9.88 21.68 15.36
C ALA A 37 9.43 20.83 16.57
N ARG A 38 8.20 20.31 16.56
CA ARG A 38 7.62 19.50 17.65
C ARG A 38 7.06 18.19 17.11
N TYR A 39 7.03 17.19 17.97
CA TYR A 39 6.23 15.99 17.72
C TYR A 39 4.76 16.31 17.96
N HIS A 40 3.91 15.98 16.99
CA HIS A 40 2.47 16.20 17.05
C HIS A 40 1.77 14.85 17.10
N PHE A 41 1.75 14.25 18.29
CA PHE A 41 1.30 12.87 18.45
C PHE A 41 -0.23 12.66 18.36
N ASP A 42 -1.03 13.53 18.95
CA ASP A 42 -1.49 14.66 18.17
C ASP A 42 -2.35 14.33 16.92
N GLU A 43 -1.63 14.21 15.82
CA GLU A 43 -2.18 14.15 14.47
C GLU A 43 -2.54 12.74 14.03
N PHE A 44 -1.98 11.74 14.71
CA PHE A 44 -2.10 10.36 14.28
C PHE A 44 -3.52 9.82 14.48
N GLU A 45 -4.26 10.34 15.45
CA GLU A 45 -5.67 10.01 15.63
C GLU A 45 -6.52 10.61 14.51
N GLY A 46 -6.36 11.90 14.20
CA GLY A 46 -7.06 12.57 13.10
C GLY A 46 -6.81 11.90 11.75
N PHE A 47 -5.54 11.53 11.49
CA PHE A 47 -5.18 10.77 10.30
C PHE A 47 -5.88 9.41 10.25
N SER A 48 -5.79 8.63 11.34
CA SER A 48 -6.42 7.31 11.42
C SER A 48 -7.93 7.39 11.24
N GLN A 49 -8.59 8.40 11.82
CA GLN A 49 -10.02 8.66 11.65
C GLN A 49 -10.36 9.04 10.19
N ALA A 50 -9.55 9.89 9.56
CA ALA A 50 -9.76 10.29 8.17
C ALA A 50 -9.65 9.11 7.19
N ILE A 51 -8.63 8.25 7.37
CA ILE A 51 -8.45 7.02 6.59
C ILE A 51 -9.59 6.03 6.88
N ALA A 52 -9.91 5.80 8.16
CA ALA A 52 -10.98 4.90 8.56
C ALA A 52 -12.30 5.28 7.90
N LYS A 53 -12.63 6.58 7.90
CA LYS A 53 -13.80 7.12 7.21
C LYS A 53 -13.74 6.94 5.70
N SER A 54 -12.60 7.21 5.05
CA SER A 54 -12.49 7.07 3.59
C SER A 54 -12.58 5.62 3.11
N GLU A 55 -12.07 4.69 3.91
CA GLU A 55 -11.99 3.27 3.59
C GLU A 55 -13.15 2.43 4.15
N ASN A 56 -14.02 3.05 4.94
CA ASN A 56 -15.11 2.41 5.65
C ASN A 56 -14.63 1.27 6.58
N VAL A 57 -13.53 1.52 7.30
CA VAL A 57 -12.99 0.65 8.36
C VAL A 57 -13.03 1.39 9.70
N LYS A 58 -12.70 0.73 10.80
CA LYS A 58 -12.59 1.39 12.11
C LYS A 58 -11.18 1.97 12.33
N PRO A 59 -11.00 3.04 13.13
CA PRO A 59 -9.68 3.63 13.40
C PRO A 59 -8.64 2.62 13.91
N GLU A 60 -9.03 1.67 14.75
CA GLU A 60 -8.18 0.61 15.28
C GLU A 60 -7.72 -0.41 14.21
N GLN A 61 -8.32 -0.37 13.02
CA GLN A 61 -7.91 -1.17 11.87
C GLN A 61 -6.86 -0.47 11.01
N VAL A 62 -6.45 0.77 11.35
CA VAL A 62 -5.51 1.57 10.57
C VAL A 62 -4.13 1.59 11.23
N LEU A 63 -3.09 1.38 10.42
CA LEU A 63 -1.70 1.61 10.77
C LEU A 63 -1.11 2.66 9.83
N PHE A 64 -0.76 3.83 10.34
CA PHE A 64 0.01 4.81 9.57
C PHE A 64 1.44 4.31 9.31
N GLY A 65 2.00 4.67 8.16
CA GLY A 65 3.40 4.44 7.87
C GLY A 65 4.04 5.52 7.00
N VAL A 66 5.36 5.56 7.03
CA VAL A 66 6.25 6.42 6.25
C VAL A 66 6.27 5.93 4.79
N GLY A 67 5.12 6.05 4.13
CA GLY A 67 4.77 5.33 2.91
C GLY A 67 4.22 3.92 3.20
N SER A 68 3.69 3.25 2.16
CA SER A 68 3.26 1.84 2.30
C SER A 68 4.43 0.90 2.60
N THR A 69 5.66 1.26 2.20
CA THR A 69 6.88 0.47 2.44
C THR A 69 7.06 0.15 3.92
N GLU A 70 6.95 1.12 4.83
CA GLU A 70 7.13 0.85 6.27
C GLU A 70 6.09 -0.15 6.80
N VAL A 71 4.85 -0.08 6.31
CA VAL A 71 3.79 -1.02 6.69
C VAL A 71 4.09 -2.43 6.17
N ILE A 72 4.61 -2.53 4.94
CA ILE A 72 5.05 -3.79 4.35
C ILE A 72 6.22 -4.37 5.15
N ASP A 73 7.19 -3.55 5.51
CA ASP A 73 8.35 -3.95 6.30
C ASP A 73 7.93 -4.44 7.69
N ALA A 74 7.00 -3.73 8.34
CA ALA A 74 6.43 -4.13 9.61
C ALA A 74 5.69 -5.47 9.52
N ALA A 75 4.93 -5.71 8.44
CA ALA A 75 4.27 -6.98 8.20
C ALA A 75 5.28 -8.12 7.97
N ILE A 76 6.33 -7.89 7.18
CA ILE A 76 7.41 -8.87 6.98
C ILE A 76 8.06 -9.21 8.33
N CYS A 77 8.36 -8.21 9.16
CA CYS A 77 8.97 -8.44 10.46
C CYS A 77 8.05 -9.18 11.43
N ALA A 78 6.74 -8.90 11.40
CA ALA A 78 5.76 -9.50 12.29
C ALA A 78 5.36 -10.93 11.91
N PHE A 79 5.27 -11.24 10.61
CA PHE A 79 4.65 -12.47 10.12
C PHE A 79 5.61 -13.41 9.38
N THR A 80 6.91 -13.11 9.41
CA THR A 80 7.95 -14.03 8.93
C THR A 80 8.97 -14.36 10.01
N SER A 81 9.53 -15.56 9.95
CA SER A 81 10.52 -16.07 10.89
C SER A 81 11.45 -17.07 10.21
N ALA A 82 12.31 -17.76 10.97
CA ALA A 82 13.08 -18.88 10.43
C ALA A 82 12.19 -20.05 9.97
N SER A 83 10.99 -20.20 10.57
CA SER A 83 10.02 -21.25 10.25
C SER A 83 8.81 -20.77 9.43
N ALA A 84 8.64 -19.45 9.29
CA ALA A 84 7.53 -18.84 8.55
C ALA A 84 8.09 -18.01 7.37
N PRO A 85 7.97 -18.47 6.12
CA PRO A 85 8.55 -17.79 4.96
C PRO A 85 7.75 -16.57 4.50
N LEU A 86 8.40 -15.71 3.70
CA LEU A 86 7.71 -14.83 2.76
C LEU A 86 7.38 -15.63 1.49
N ILE A 87 6.15 -15.57 1.03
CA ILE A 87 5.66 -16.27 -0.17
C ILE A 87 5.13 -15.22 -1.14
N THR A 88 5.61 -15.21 -2.37
CA THR A 88 5.21 -14.23 -3.40
C THR A 88 5.41 -14.83 -4.80
N ALA A 89 5.14 -14.03 -5.84
CA ALA A 89 5.45 -14.39 -7.22
C ALA A 89 6.71 -13.67 -7.74
N ALA A 90 7.23 -14.15 -8.89
CA ALA A 90 8.26 -13.50 -9.67
C ALA A 90 7.82 -13.36 -11.14
N PRO A 91 7.99 -12.17 -11.77
CA PRO A 91 8.42 -10.90 -11.16
C PRO A 91 7.36 -10.25 -10.24
N SER A 92 7.82 -9.51 -9.24
CA SER A 92 6.99 -8.69 -8.34
C SER A 92 7.84 -7.53 -7.80
N TYR A 93 7.34 -6.78 -6.80
CA TYR A 93 8.04 -5.66 -6.21
C TYR A 93 9.23 -6.14 -5.37
N ASP A 94 10.43 -6.12 -5.94
CA ASP A 94 11.60 -6.83 -5.42
C ASP A 94 12.08 -6.39 -4.02
N ILE A 95 11.76 -5.16 -3.58
CA ILE A 95 12.15 -4.64 -2.26
C ILE A 95 11.64 -5.54 -1.12
N VAL A 96 10.47 -6.17 -1.27
CA VAL A 96 9.94 -7.09 -0.25
C VAL A 96 10.78 -8.35 -0.12
N ILE A 97 11.32 -8.84 -1.24
CA ILE A 97 12.19 -10.01 -1.31
C ILE A 97 13.56 -9.68 -0.73
N GLU A 98 14.10 -8.51 -1.05
CA GLU A 98 15.37 -8.01 -0.52
C GLU A 98 15.33 -7.89 1.01
N LEU A 99 14.27 -7.29 1.56
CA LEU A 99 14.10 -7.18 3.01
C LEU A 99 13.98 -8.55 3.69
N ALA A 100 13.15 -9.45 3.15
CA ALA A 100 13.03 -10.78 3.74
C ALA A 100 14.37 -11.54 3.75
N ARG A 101 15.14 -11.44 2.67
CA ARG A 101 16.48 -12.05 2.59
C ARG A 101 17.47 -11.39 3.56
N SER A 102 17.46 -10.07 3.71
CA SER A 102 18.36 -9.37 4.64
C SER A 102 18.09 -9.75 6.10
N LEU A 103 16.83 -10.03 6.43
CA LEU A 103 16.38 -10.58 7.72
C LEU A 103 16.60 -12.10 7.86
N ARG A 104 17.29 -12.73 6.90
CA ARG A 104 17.56 -14.19 6.84
C ARG A 104 16.28 -15.03 6.89
N ARG A 105 15.20 -14.53 6.28
CA ARG A 105 13.93 -15.25 6.13
C ARG A 105 13.96 -16.10 4.87
N LYS A 106 13.29 -17.25 4.90
CA LYS A 106 13.05 -18.05 3.70
C LYS A 106 12.10 -17.28 2.78
N VAL A 107 12.43 -17.20 1.50
CA VAL A 107 11.57 -16.61 0.46
C VAL A 107 11.18 -17.71 -0.53
N VAL A 108 9.89 -17.87 -0.76
CA VAL A 108 9.33 -18.77 -1.77
C VAL A 108 8.73 -17.92 -2.89
N GLN A 109 9.27 -18.05 -4.08
CA GLN A 109 8.79 -17.34 -5.27
C GLN A 109 8.13 -18.34 -6.22
N THR A 110 6.89 -18.06 -6.62
CA THR A 110 6.18 -18.82 -7.65
C THR A 110 6.19 -18.06 -8.98
N PRO A 111 6.14 -18.73 -10.14
CA PRO A 111 5.94 -18.02 -11.40
C PRO A 111 4.57 -17.32 -11.41
N LEU A 112 4.47 -16.22 -12.15
CA LEU A 112 3.16 -15.67 -12.54
C LEU A 112 2.49 -16.60 -13.57
N THR A 113 1.16 -16.50 -13.67
CA THR A 113 0.38 -17.17 -14.71
C THR A 113 0.72 -16.61 -16.10
N ALA A 114 0.23 -17.26 -17.17
CA ALA A 114 0.39 -16.76 -18.54
C ALA A 114 -0.26 -15.38 -18.77
N ALA A 115 -1.22 -14.98 -17.92
CA ALA A 115 -1.82 -13.65 -17.91
C ALA A 115 -1.05 -12.63 -17.05
N TRP A 116 0.14 -13.00 -16.56
CA TRP A 116 0.94 -12.23 -15.61
C TRP A 116 0.24 -11.95 -14.27
N ALA A 117 -0.85 -12.63 -13.97
CA ALA A 117 -1.52 -12.60 -12.67
C ALA A 117 -0.82 -13.53 -11.68
N TYR A 118 -0.96 -13.28 -10.38
CA TYR A 118 -0.51 -14.22 -9.35
C TYR A 118 -1.32 -15.52 -9.41
N ASP A 119 -0.65 -16.66 -9.34
CA ASP A 119 -1.32 -17.96 -9.14
C ASP A 119 -1.65 -18.15 -7.66
N VAL A 120 -2.86 -17.70 -7.28
CA VAL A 120 -3.32 -17.76 -5.89
C VAL A 120 -3.38 -19.17 -5.30
N ARG A 121 -3.63 -20.19 -6.13
CA ARG A 121 -3.68 -21.59 -5.67
C ARG A 121 -2.28 -22.09 -5.36
N GLN A 122 -1.32 -21.71 -6.20
CA GLN A 122 0.09 -22.03 -5.96
C GLN A 122 0.62 -21.34 -4.70
N LEU A 123 0.28 -20.05 -4.48
CA LEU A 123 0.65 -19.34 -3.25
C LEU A 123 0.09 -20.03 -2.00
N ALA A 124 -1.20 -20.38 -2.01
CA ALA A 124 -1.84 -21.10 -0.90
C ALA A 124 -1.18 -22.46 -0.65
N ALA A 125 -0.87 -23.21 -1.71
CA ALA A 125 -0.17 -24.50 -1.59
C ALA A 125 1.23 -24.34 -0.98
N GLN A 126 1.98 -23.30 -1.37
CA GLN A 126 3.30 -23.03 -0.77
C GLN A 126 3.20 -22.65 0.71
N ALA A 127 2.20 -21.87 1.09
CA ALA A 127 1.94 -21.53 2.50
C ALA A 127 1.56 -22.76 3.32
N ALA A 128 0.69 -23.63 2.78
CA ALA A 128 0.32 -24.89 3.43
C ALA A 128 1.53 -25.80 3.62
N ASN A 129 2.38 -25.96 2.59
CA ASN A 129 3.60 -26.77 2.67
C ASN A 129 4.61 -26.23 3.69
N ALA A 130 4.63 -24.92 3.91
CA ALA A 130 5.48 -24.28 4.90
C ALA A 130 4.90 -24.29 6.32
N GLY A 131 3.61 -24.62 6.48
CA GLY A 131 2.90 -24.55 7.76
C GLY A 131 2.55 -23.13 8.21
N GLY A 132 2.48 -22.17 7.28
CA GLY A 132 2.17 -20.77 7.54
C GLY A 132 3.08 -19.78 6.81
N GLY A 133 3.00 -18.51 7.19
CA GLY A 133 3.87 -17.44 6.66
C GLY A 133 3.12 -16.19 6.22
N LEU A 134 3.83 -15.33 5.49
CA LEU A 134 3.28 -14.13 4.89
C LEU A 134 3.20 -14.31 3.38
N ILE A 135 1.99 -14.28 2.82
CA ILE A 135 1.80 -14.16 1.37
C ILE A 135 1.79 -12.68 1.02
N TYR A 136 2.67 -12.24 0.11
CA TYR A 136 2.67 -10.89 -0.46
C TYR A 136 2.14 -10.90 -1.89
N LEU A 137 1.20 -10.00 -2.19
CA LEU A 137 0.60 -9.83 -3.51
C LEU A 137 0.45 -8.34 -3.81
N CYS A 138 1.06 -7.83 -4.88
CA CYS A 138 0.88 -6.47 -5.37
C CYS A 138 -0.21 -6.45 -6.45
N ASN A 139 -1.28 -5.65 -6.28
CA ASN A 139 -2.40 -5.60 -7.23
C ASN A 139 -2.95 -4.18 -7.42
N PRO A 140 -2.80 -3.55 -8.60
CA PRO A 140 -2.01 -3.99 -9.76
C PRO A 140 -0.53 -4.27 -9.45
N ASN A 141 0.05 -5.26 -10.14
CA ASN A 141 1.42 -5.70 -9.88
C ASN A 141 2.46 -4.72 -10.43
N ASN A 142 3.59 -4.60 -9.73
CA ASN A 142 4.80 -3.94 -10.21
C ASN A 142 5.87 -5.02 -10.38
N PRO A 143 6.47 -5.22 -11.57
CA PRO A 143 6.53 -4.30 -12.72
C PRO A 143 5.52 -4.54 -13.84
N THR A 144 4.73 -5.60 -13.79
CA THR A 144 3.94 -6.05 -14.96
C THR A 144 2.69 -5.22 -15.24
N SER A 145 2.24 -4.40 -14.28
CA SER A 145 0.97 -3.65 -14.30
C SER A 145 -0.28 -4.54 -14.43
N SER A 146 -0.12 -5.86 -14.34
CA SER A 146 -1.20 -6.84 -14.46
C SER A 146 -2.06 -6.88 -13.21
N LEU A 147 -3.32 -7.28 -13.40
CA LEU A 147 -4.27 -7.52 -12.33
C LEU A 147 -4.39 -9.00 -12.04
N THR A 148 -4.33 -9.36 -10.76
CA THR A 148 -4.88 -10.62 -10.28
C THR A 148 -6.40 -10.45 -10.15
N PRO A 149 -7.22 -11.31 -10.79
CA PRO A 149 -8.66 -11.18 -10.75
C PRO A 149 -9.21 -11.15 -9.31
N THR A 150 -10.17 -10.27 -9.04
CA THR A 150 -10.81 -10.15 -7.72
C THR A 150 -11.30 -11.49 -7.20
N LYS A 151 -11.94 -12.30 -8.05
CA LYS A 151 -12.43 -13.65 -7.70
C LYS A 151 -11.34 -14.59 -7.19
N ASP A 152 -10.11 -14.43 -7.68
CA ASP A 152 -8.98 -15.28 -7.31
C ASP A 152 -8.40 -14.81 -5.97
N ILE A 153 -8.36 -13.49 -5.72
CA ILE A 153 -8.01 -12.94 -4.40
C ILE A 153 -9.06 -13.34 -3.36
N ASP A 154 -10.35 -13.25 -3.69
CA ASP A 154 -11.45 -13.68 -2.81
C ASP A 154 -11.36 -15.18 -2.50
N TRP A 155 -11.02 -16.00 -3.49
CA TRP A 155 -10.74 -17.42 -3.29
C TRP A 155 -9.55 -17.64 -2.35
N LEU A 156 -8.46 -16.89 -2.53
CA LEU A 156 -7.27 -17.00 -1.65
C LEU A 156 -7.63 -16.70 -0.20
N VAL A 157 -8.34 -15.60 0.05
CA VAL A 157 -8.76 -15.19 1.39
C VAL A 157 -9.65 -16.25 2.04
N ALA A 158 -10.56 -16.87 1.27
CA ALA A 158 -11.42 -17.93 1.76
C ALA A 158 -10.68 -19.26 2.04
N ASN A 159 -9.50 -19.45 1.45
CA ASN A 159 -8.72 -20.69 1.51
C ASN A 159 -7.30 -20.48 2.07
N LEU A 160 -7.11 -19.45 2.91
CA LEU A 160 -5.82 -19.22 3.57
C LEU A 160 -5.49 -20.43 4.47
N PRO A 161 -4.29 -21.02 4.32
CA PRO A 161 -3.86 -22.06 5.24
C PRO A 161 -3.73 -21.53 6.68
N PRO A 162 -3.79 -22.40 7.70
CA PRO A 162 -3.54 -21.99 9.08
C PRO A 162 -2.21 -21.22 9.22
N HIS A 163 -2.16 -20.28 10.15
CA HIS A 163 -0.97 -19.46 10.44
C HIS A 163 -0.43 -18.67 9.23
N THR A 164 -1.29 -18.36 8.26
CA THR A 164 -0.94 -17.59 7.06
C THR A 164 -1.65 -16.25 7.05
N ILE A 165 -0.91 -15.17 6.80
CA ILE A 165 -1.45 -13.83 6.59
C ILE A 165 -1.28 -13.44 5.13
N LEU A 166 -2.29 -12.80 4.54
CA LEU A 166 -2.20 -12.21 3.20
C LEU A 166 -1.96 -10.70 3.30
N LEU A 167 -0.91 -10.20 2.66
CA LEU A 167 -0.71 -8.78 2.42
C LEU A 167 -0.99 -8.45 0.94
N VAL A 168 -1.99 -7.61 0.71
CA VAL A 168 -2.32 -7.05 -0.60
C VAL A 168 -1.84 -5.61 -0.70
N ASP A 169 -0.82 -5.37 -1.52
CA ASP A 169 -0.29 -4.03 -1.80
C ASP A 169 -1.08 -3.38 -2.94
N GLU A 170 -1.87 -2.38 -2.57
CA GLU A 170 -2.77 -1.65 -3.44
C GLU A 170 -2.19 -0.27 -3.83
N ALA A 171 -0.86 -0.12 -3.92
CA ALA A 171 -0.23 1.13 -4.29
C ALA A 171 -0.79 1.77 -5.59
N TYR A 172 -1.22 0.92 -6.53
CA TYR A 172 -1.73 1.34 -7.83
C TYR A 172 -3.25 1.13 -8.01
N ILE A 173 -4.01 0.74 -6.97
CA ILE A 173 -5.43 0.38 -7.11
C ILE A 173 -6.28 1.48 -7.75
N HIS A 174 -5.95 2.74 -7.49
CA HIS A 174 -6.67 3.90 -8.01
C HIS A 174 -6.46 4.16 -9.51
N PHE A 175 -5.48 3.50 -10.14
CA PHE A 175 -5.27 3.53 -11.59
C PHE A 175 -6.02 2.39 -12.30
N ALA A 176 -6.45 1.36 -11.57
CA ALA A 176 -7.18 0.25 -12.17
C ALA A 176 -8.59 0.68 -12.58
N ASP A 177 -9.10 0.09 -13.67
CA ASP A 177 -10.50 0.23 -14.02
C ASP A 177 -11.35 -0.40 -12.89
N PRO A 178 -12.29 0.36 -12.29
CA PRO A 178 -13.11 -0.13 -11.18
C PRO A 178 -14.04 -1.30 -11.57
N THR A 179 -14.23 -1.57 -12.87
CA THR A 179 -14.93 -2.76 -13.37
C THR A 179 -14.05 -4.01 -13.42
N GLN A 180 -12.72 -3.84 -13.37
CA GLN A 180 -11.74 -4.92 -13.50
C GLN A 180 -11.06 -5.29 -12.19
N ALA A 181 -10.97 -4.35 -11.24
CA ALA A 181 -10.36 -4.57 -9.94
C ALA A 181 -11.24 -4.04 -8.82
N GLU A 182 -11.40 -4.85 -7.78
CA GLU A 182 -11.99 -4.43 -6.52
C GLU A 182 -10.93 -4.52 -5.42
N SER A 183 -10.94 -3.57 -4.50
CA SER A 183 -10.02 -3.58 -3.38
C SER A 183 -10.28 -4.77 -2.44
N ALA A 184 -9.21 -5.36 -1.94
CA ALA A 184 -9.21 -6.37 -0.89
C ALA A 184 -9.61 -5.82 0.48
N ILE A 185 -9.82 -4.50 0.63
CA ILE A 185 -10.18 -3.88 1.92
C ILE A 185 -11.54 -4.36 2.45
N LYS A 186 -12.39 -4.92 1.59
CA LYS A 186 -13.60 -5.64 2.01
C LYS A 186 -13.29 -6.77 2.99
N HIS A 187 -12.20 -7.50 2.78
CA HIS A 187 -11.78 -8.60 3.64
C HIS A 187 -11.27 -8.12 5.01
N VAL A 188 -10.74 -6.90 5.08
CA VAL A 188 -10.40 -6.25 6.36
C VAL A 188 -11.67 -5.94 7.16
N ARG A 189 -12.72 -5.44 6.50
CA ARG A 189 -14.03 -5.19 7.14
C ARG A 189 -14.67 -6.47 7.66
N ASP A 190 -14.47 -7.58 6.93
CA ASP A 190 -14.95 -8.91 7.30
C ASP A 190 -14.06 -9.60 8.37
N GLY A 191 -13.04 -8.90 8.88
CA GLY A 191 -12.16 -9.40 9.95
C GLY A 191 -11.26 -10.57 9.54
N LYS A 192 -10.94 -10.70 8.24
CA LYS A 192 -10.07 -11.76 7.73
C LYS A 192 -8.60 -11.47 8.05
N ASP A 193 -7.77 -12.50 7.90
CA ASP A 193 -6.30 -12.43 8.02
C ASP A 193 -5.65 -11.77 6.79
N VAL A 194 -6.11 -10.54 6.50
CA VAL A 194 -5.70 -9.73 5.36
C VAL A 194 -5.18 -8.38 5.84
N ILE A 195 -4.05 -7.97 5.30
CA ILE A 195 -3.47 -6.64 5.43
C ILE A 195 -3.54 -6.00 4.05
N VAL A 196 -4.14 -4.81 3.96
CA VAL A 196 -4.17 -4.02 2.73
C VAL A 196 -3.29 -2.80 2.92
N THR A 197 -2.29 -2.59 2.06
CA THR A 197 -1.44 -1.40 2.13
C THR A 197 -1.76 -0.43 0.99
N ARG A 198 -1.68 0.87 1.30
CA ARG A 198 -1.89 1.95 0.34
C ARG A 198 -0.92 3.09 0.57
N THR A 199 -0.70 3.88 -0.47
CA THR A 199 0.30 4.95 -0.46
C THR A 199 -0.23 6.24 -1.08
N PHE A 200 0.22 7.37 -0.54
CA PHE A 200 0.03 8.68 -1.17
C PHE A 200 1.07 8.95 -2.27
N SER A 201 2.05 8.05 -2.47
CA SER A 201 3.14 8.29 -3.42
C SER A 201 2.72 8.28 -4.89
N LYS A 202 1.67 7.53 -5.25
CA LYS A 202 1.34 7.24 -6.65
C LYS A 202 0.25 8.16 -7.18
N ILE A 203 -1.03 7.77 -7.12
CA ILE A 203 -2.14 8.57 -7.67
C ILE A 203 -2.21 10.00 -7.11
N TYR A 204 -1.82 10.17 -5.83
CA TYR A 204 -1.83 11.47 -5.16
C TYR A 204 -0.58 12.32 -5.43
N GLY A 205 0.45 11.78 -6.09
CA GLY A 205 1.66 12.53 -6.45
C GLY A 205 2.48 13.03 -5.27
N MET A 206 2.40 12.36 -4.12
CA MET A 206 3.07 12.75 -2.88
C MET A 206 4.20 11.79 -2.51
N ALA A 207 5.01 11.36 -3.49
CA ALA A 207 6.08 10.38 -3.27
C ALA A 207 7.07 10.83 -2.18
N GLY A 208 7.52 12.08 -2.27
CA GLY A 208 8.43 12.70 -1.29
C GLY A 208 7.81 13.05 0.06
N ALA A 209 6.48 13.06 0.19
CA ALA A 209 5.82 13.34 1.47
C ALA A 209 5.85 12.15 2.44
N ARG A 210 6.25 10.96 1.94
CA ARG A 210 6.42 9.74 2.72
C ARG A 210 5.19 9.40 3.59
N ALA A 211 4.01 9.42 2.99
CA ALA A 211 2.76 9.06 3.66
C ALA A 211 2.14 7.81 3.05
N GLY A 212 1.72 6.88 3.90
CA GLY A 212 1.00 5.67 3.53
C GLY A 212 0.32 5.05 4.75
N PHE A 213 -0.40 3.95 4.52
CA PHE A 213 -1.09 3.26 5.60
C PHE A 213 -1.33 1.79 5.26
N GLY A 214 -1.59 1.01 6.30
CA GLY A 214 -2.13 -0.33 6.27
C GLY A 214 -3.51 -0.39 6.89
N CYS A 215 -4.38 -1.24 6.37
CA CYS A 215 -5.64 -1.62 6.97
C CYS A 215 -5.62 -3.13 7.27
N ALA A 216 -5.93 -3.53 8.50
CA ALA A 216 -6.01 -4.93 8.91
C ALA A 216 -6.91 -5.07 10.14
N ARG A 217 -7.28 -6.29 10.54
CA ARG A 217 -7.95 -6.49 11.83
C ARG A 217 -7.05 -6.04 13.00
N PRO A 218 -7.61 -5.56 14.12
CA PRO A 218 -6.83 -4.92 15.19
C PRO A 218 -5.69 -5.77 15.73
N GLU A 219 -5.83 -7.10 15.76
CA GLU A 219 -4.78 -8.00 16.26
C GLU A 219 -3.55 -8.03 15.34
N LEU A 220 -3.76 -7.92 14.01
CA LEU A 220 -2.66 -7.83 13.06
C LEU A 220 -1.97 -6.46 13.15
N ILE A 221 -2.74 -5.40 13.34
CA ILE A 221 -2.20 -4.05 13.59
C ILE A 221 -1.35 -4.06 14.86
N GLN A 222 -1.83 -4.70 15.93
CA GLN A 222 -1.10 -4.85 17.18
C GLN A 222 0.20 -5.63 17.01
N ALA A 223 0.20 -6.70 16.21
CA ALA A 223 1.40 -7.49 15.91
C ALA A 223 2.44 -6.71 15.09
N MET A 224 2.01 -5.81 14.19
CA MET A 224 2.91 -4.97 13.39
C MET A 224 3.48 -3.77 14.15
N ASN A 225 2.77 -3.26 15.16
CA ASN A 225 3.16 -2.05 15.90
C ASN A 225 4.60 -2.01 16.43
N PRO A 226 5.20 -3.09 16.95
CA PRO A 226 6.58 -3.05 17.45
C PRO A 226 7.63 -2.73 16.38
N PHE A 227 7.28 -2.94 15.10
CA PHE A 227 8.15 -2.78 13.93
C PHE A 227 7.87 -1.51 13.13
N ALA A 228 6.73 -0.84 13.37
CA ALA A 228 6.45 0.48 12.82
C ALA A 228 7.11 1.58 13.68
N THR A 229 7.29 2.79 13.13
CA THR A 229 7.84 3.93 13.86
C THR A 229 7.04 4.22 15.13
N ARG A 230 7.68 3.92 16.28
CA ARG A 230 7.09 3.93 17.63
C ARG A 230 6.53 5.28 18.08
N TRP A 231 6.97 6.36 17.45
CA TRP A 231 6.63 7.72 17.83
C TRP A 231 5.29 8.17 17.28
N CYS A 232 4.57 7.38 16.47
CA CYS A 232 3.27 7.79 15.92
C CYS A 232 2.04 7.63 16.85
N ARG A 233 2.18 7.49 18.18
CA ARG A 233 1.04 7.00 19.03
C ARG A 233 0.88 7.52 20.47
N ARG A 234 1.50 8.64 20.90
CA ARG A 234 1.17 9.17 22.24
C ARG A 234 0.03 10.21 22.18
N GLU A 235 -1.20 9.79 22.47
CA GLU A 235 -2.43 10.58 22.67
C GLU A 235 -2.33 12.14 22.64
N GLY A 236 -3.08 12.73 21.70
CA GLY A 236 -3.59 14.11 21.64
C GLY A 236 -4.01 14.48 20.19
N PRO A 237 -4.46 15.72 19.82
CA PRO A 237 -5.12 16.06 18.54
C PRO A 237 -4.46 17.09 17.56
N THR A 238 -4.36 16.81 16.23
CA THR A 238 -4.64 17.71 15.05
C THR A 238 -4.24 17.11 13.68
N SER A 239 -4.98 17.15 12.56
CA SER A 239 -4.43 16.68 11.25
C SER A 239 -4.81 17.52 10.02
N ARG A 240 -4.39 18.79 9.96
CA ARG A 240 -4.83 19.70 8.87
C ARG A 240 -4.33 19.35 7.48
N ALA A 241 -3.19 18.65 7.37
CA ALA A 241 -2.61 18.40 6.06
C ALA A 241 -3.20 17.20 5.31
N TYR A 242 -3.60 16.17 6.05
CA TYR A 242 -4.02 14.88 5.52
C TYR A 242 -5.53 14.76 5.38
N GLU A 243 -6.30 15.38 6.27
CA GLU A 243 -7.76 15.48 6.17
C GLU A 243 -8.22 16.06 4.83
N ALA A 244 -7.49 17.04 4.27
CA ALA A 244 -7.84 17.70 3.01
C ALA A 244 -7.70 16.78 1.76
N SER A 245 -6.82 15.77 1.81
CA SER A 245 -6.67 14.81 0.69
C SER A 245 -7.72 13.69 0.77
N CYS A 246 -8.01 13.19 1.98
CA CYS A 246 -9.01 12.16 2.22
C CYS A 246 -10.45 12.69 2.07
N ALA A 247 -10.75 13.91 2.54
CA ALA A 247 -12.08 14.51 2.46
C ALA A 247 -12.47 14.91 1.04
N THR A 248 -11.51 15.08 0.12
CA THR A 248 -11.78 15.51 -1.25
C THR A 248 -12.10 14.38 -2.21
N GLY A 249 -12.28 13.12 -1.77
CA GLY A 249 -12.71 12.01 -2.64
C GLY A 249 -11.95 11.95 -3.97
N TYR A 250 -10.69 12.40 -3.98
CA TYR A 250 -9.98 12.83 -5.18
C TYR A 250 -9.74 11.64 -6.12
N GLY A 251 -9.55 10.45 -5.56
CA GLY A 251 -9.52 9.19 -6.29
C GLY A 251 -10.82 8.85 -7.04
N LYS A 252 -12.00 9.17 -6.48
CA LYS A 252 -13.29 8.92 -7.16
C LYS A 252 -13.58 9.95 -8.27
N ARG A 253 -13.11 11.19 -8.12
CA ARG A 253 -13.42 12.29 -9.07
C ARG A 253 -12.55 12.30 -10.33
N LYS A 254 -11.30 11.84 -10.27
CA LYS A 254 -10.43 11.78 -11.46
C LYS A 254 -10.78 10.64 -12.44
N LEU A 255 -11.35 9.53 -11.95
CA LEU A 255 -11.82 8.43 -12.81
C LEU A 255 -12.97 8.86 -13.75
N THR A 256 -13.78 9.83 -13.34
CA THR A 256 -14.86 10.39 -14.19
C THR A 256 -14.35 11.43 -15.21
N THR A 257 -13.20 12.06 -14.98
CA THR A 257 -12.67 13.10 -15.88
C THR A 257 -11.67 12.54 -16.92
N LEU A 258 -11.01 11.42 -16.63
CA LEU A 258 -10.10 10.75 -17.58
C LEU A 258 -10.84 9.93 -18.65
N SER A 259 -12.10 9.54 -18.43
CA SER A 259 -12.92 8.84 -19.44
C SER A 259 -13.49 9.75 -20.54
N HIS A 260 -13.29 11.08 -20.45
CA HIS A 260 -13.88 12.05 -21.39
C HIS A 260 -12.88 12.79 -22.27
N ARG A 261 -11.57 12.57 -22.12
CA ARG A 261 -10.58 13.06 -23.09
C ARG A 261 -10.22 11.94 -24.06
N ARG A 262 -11.10 11.72 -25.03
CA ARG A 262 -10.69 11.10 -26.30
C ARG A 262 -9.54 11.93 -26.85
N ILE A 263 -8.46 11.25 -27.19
CA ILE A 263 -7.38 11.80 -28.01
C ILE A 263 -8.02 12.17 -29.35
N SER A 264 -8.12 13.48 -29.60
CA SER A 264 -8.32 14.05 -30.93
C SER A 264 -7.27 15.15 -31.11
N SER A 265 -6.55 15.05 -32.22
CA SER A 265 -5.39 15.80 -32.72
C SER A 265 -4.07 15.56 -32.00
#